data_AF-A0A7J7MM93-F1
#
_entry.id   AF-A0A7J7MM93-F1
#
_cell.length_a   1.000
_cell.length_b   1.000
_cell.length_c   1.000
_cell.angle_alpha   90.00
_cell.angle_beta   90.00
_cell.angle_gamma   90.00
#
_symmetry.space_group_name_H-M   'P 1'
#
loop_
_entity.id
_entity.type
_entity.pdbx_description
1 polymer ?
#
loop_
_entity_poly.entity_id
_entity_poly.type
_entity_poly.pdbx_seq_one_letter_code
_entity_poly.pdbx_strand_id
1 'polypeptide(L)'
;MERPLLVGQSSNNNARHGDRDNHDNRKGYSRISDAIAYGDPYQKAAALVDLAEDGIGLPEQVLDESGFANAAKFYFMFMRFDILWNLNLFALIALNFFEKPLWCAKYTTNSCSNRDYFFLGQLPYLASGESLVYEGVTLFILVVHTFFPVAYEGHRLYWKNPLNNLKVIFLVILVCDILVYAIYLSPVGLSSLSLRIAPYVRVIFVILSVRGLRGCMAILAGMIEVYLNVLVLGLLFLLICSWLAYVMFMDTILGKTTFYSFGATLYQMLVLFTMNNDPDLWIPAYK
;
A
#
# COMPACT_ATOMS: atom_id res chain seq x y z
N MET A 1 -2.67 27.19 17.59
CA MET A 1 -2.13 26.82 18.91
C MET A 1 -2.73 27.78 19.94
N GLU A 2 -3.96 27.51 20.34
CA GLU A 2 -4.60 28.20 21.45
C GLU A 2 -4.16 27.53 22.75
N ARG A 3 -3.95 28.33 23.80
CA ARG A 3 -3.41 27.85 25.09
C ARG A 3 -4.47 27.04 25.83
N PRO A 4 -4.12 25.93 26.51
CA PRO A 4 -5.08 25.24 27.36
C PRO A 4 -5.48 26.10 28.57
N LEU A 5 -6.78 26.34 28.69
CA LEU A 5 -7.43 27.08 29.76
C LEU A 5 -7.58 26.20 31.01
N LEU A 6 -6.59 26.21 31.90
CA LEU A 6 -6.82 25.85 33.31
C LEU A 6 -6.02 26.80 34.21
N VAL A 7 -6.53 28.03 34.37
CA VAL A 7 -6.22 28.91 35.50
C VAL A 7 -6.93 28.33 36.72
N GLY A 8 -6.16 28.16 37.80
CA GLY A 8 -6.51 27.33 38.94
C GLY A 8 -7.72 27.76 39.77
N GLN A 9 -8.33 26.76 40.41
CA GLN A 9 -9.10 26.92 41.65
C GLN A 9 -8.32 26.31 42.81
N SER A 10 -7.92 27.14 43.77
CA SER A 10 -7.92 26.74 45.18
C SER A 10 -8.15 27.96 46.04
N SER A 11 -9.33 28.03 46.64
CA SER A 11 -9.65 28.93 47.74
C SER A 11 -8.94 28.40 49.00
N ASN A 12 -8.06 29.20 49.62
CA ASN A 12 -7.85 29.13 51.07
C ASN A 12 -7.13 30.39 51.60
N ASN A 13 -7.79 31.03 52.58
CA ASN A 13 -7.26 32.10 53.41
C ASN A 13 -6.27 31.52 54.45
N ASN A 14 -5.04 32.03 54.54
CA ASN A 14 -4.45 32.67 55.73
C ASN A 14 -2.91 32.76 55.66
N ALA A 15 -2.43 33.83 56.29
CA ALA A 15 -1.12 34.01 56.94
C ALA A 15 0.13 34.28 56.08
N ARG A 16 0.61 35.51 56.26
CA ARG A 16 1.96 36.05 56.05
C ARG A 16 3.07 35.11 56.56
N HIS A 17 4.10 34.87 55.76
CA HIS A 17 5.51 35.15 56.10
C HIS A 17 6.37 34.91 54.85
N GLY A 18 7.45 35.67 54.69
CA GLY A 18 8.30 35.59 53.51
C GLY A 18 9.10 34.30 53.48
N ASP A 19 9.29 33.75 52.28
CA ASP A 19 10.57 33.17 51.92
C ASP A 19 10.79 33.28 50.42
N ARG A 20 12.06 33.49 50.07
CA ARG A 20 12.58 33.45 48.70
C ARG A 20 12.63 31.99 48.24
N ASP A 21 12.70 31.82 46.93
CA ASP A 21 13.11 30.56 46.29
C ASP A 21 12.15 29.38 46.43
N ASN A 22 11.04 29.44 45.69
CA ASN A 22 10.60 28.23 45.01
C ASN A 22 9.93 28.58 43.67
N HIS A 23 10.78 28.81 42.66
CA HIS A 23 10.36 28.75 41.27
C HIS A 23 10.14 27.27 40.94
N ASP A 24 9.08 26.70 41.52
CA ASP A 24 8.64 25.34 41.26
C ASP A 24 8.43 25.22 39.75
N ASN A 25 9.25 24.34 39.19
CA ASN A 25 9.28 23.84 37.83
C ASN A 25 7.91 23.20 37.49
N ARG A 26 6.84 23.98 37.41
CA ARG A 26 5.65 23.63 36.63
C ARG A 26 6.04 23.73 35.16
N LYS A 27 6.90 22.81 34.73
CA LYS A 27 7.09 22.51 33.32
C LYS A 27 5.74 21.99 32.83
N GLY A 28 4.89 22.91 32.36
CA GLY A 28 3.76 22.55 31.53
C GLY A 28 4.33 21.70 30.41
N TYR A 29 3.99 20.42 30.40
CA TYR A 29 4.43 19.50 29.35
C TYR A 29 3.97 20.10 28.02
N SER A 30 4.89 20.62 27.20
CA SER A 30 4.54 21.31 25.96
C SER A 30 4.08 20.34 24.87
N ARG A 31 4.10 19.03 25.15
CA ARG A 31 3.77 17.95 24.22
C ARG A 31 2.75 17.02 24.88
N ILE A 32 1.67 16.76 24.15
CA ILE A 32 0.59 15.82 24.50
C ILE A 32 1.17 14.45 24.89
N SER A 33 2.22 13.99 24.20
CA SER A 33 2.95 12.75 24.51
C SER A 33 3.49 12.68 25.95
N ASP A 34 3.98 13.81 26.47
CA ASP A 34 4.63 13.86 27.78
C ASP A 34 3.58 14.01 28.89
N ALA A 35 2.46 14.66 28.60
CA ALA A 35 1.28 14.70 29.47
C ALA A 35 0.64 13.31 29.61
N ILE A 36 0.61 12.50 28.55
CA ILE A 36 0.09 11.12 28.59
C ILE A 36 1.03 10.18 29.36
N ALA A 37 2.34 10.33 29.18
CA ALA A 37 3.32 9.46 29.82
C ALA A 37 3.57 9.79 31.30
N TYR A 38 3.69 11.07 31.65
CA TYR A 38 4.16 11.53 32.96
C TYR A 38 3.23 12.53 33.65
N GLY A 39 2.11 12.91 33.02
CA GLY A 39 1.16 13.86 33.57
C GLY A 39 0.30 13.29 34.71
N ASP A 40 -0.33 14.19 35.45
CA ASP A 40 -1.32 13.88 36.48
C ASP A 40 -2.57 13.22 35.84
N PRO A 41 -3.41 12.44 36.57
CA PRO A 41 -4.59 11.78 35.98
C PRO A 41 -5.51 12.73 35.21
N TYR A 42 -5.66 13.98 35.68
CA TYR A 42 -6.44 15.01 34.98
C TYR A 42 -5.79 15.45 33.65
N GLN A 43 -4.46 15.52 33.59
CA GLN A 43 -3.73 15.87 32.37
C GLN A 43 -3.76 14.71 31.36
N LYS A 44 -3.68 13.47 31.84
CA LYS A 44 -3.85 12.28 31.00
C LYS A 44 -5.26 12.22 30.41
N ALA A 45 -6.28 12.48 31.22
CA ALA A 45 -7.66 12.54 30.76
C ALA A 45 -7.87 13.63 29.70
N ALA A 46 -7.35 14.85 29.93
CA ALA A 46 -7.41 15.93 28.95
C ALA A 46 -6.71 15.55 27.63
N ALA A 47 -5.51 14.95 27.70
CA ALA A 47 -4.78 14.54 26.51
C ALA A 47 -5.46 13.40 25.72
N LEU A 48 -6.22 12.52 26.38
CA LEU A 48 -7.03 11.50 25.71
C LEU A 48 -8.25 12.10 24.99
N VAL A 49 -8.83 13.18 25.54
CA VAL A 49 -9.94 13.90 24.90
C VAL A 49 -9.44 14.64 23.66
N ASP A 50 -8.32 15.37 23.76
CA ASP A 50 -7.70 16.05 22.61
C ASP A 50 -7.37 15.04 21.50
N LEU A 51 -6.87 13.86 21.87
CA LEU A 51 -6.54 12.80 20.90
C LEU A 51 -7.78 12.23 20.20
N ALA A 52 -8.90 12.13 20.92
CA ALA A 52 -10.18 11.71 20.35
C ALA A 52 -10.77 12.76 19.41
N GLU A 53 -10.60 14.05 19.71
CA GLU A 53 -10.98 15.17 18.84
C GLU A 53 -10.16 15.17 17.53
N ASP A 54 -8.86 14.91 17.62
CA ASP A 54 -7.97 14.77 16.46
C ASP A 54 -8.23 13.51 15.61
N GLY A 55 -9.10 12.59 16.08
CA GLY A 55 -9.41 11.33 15.41
C GLY A 55 -8.23 10.34 15.38
N ILE A 56 -7.19 10.58 16.18
CA ILE A 56 -5.99 9.75 16.25
C ILE A 56 -6.26 8.62 17.26
N GLY A 57 -6.88 7.54 16.81
CA GLY A 57 -7.13 6.39 17.69
C GLY A 57 -5.82 5.81 18.26
N LEU A 58 -5.75 5.66 19.59
CA LEU A 58 -4.79 4.74 20.21
C LEU A 58 -5.26 3.30 19.93
N PRO A 59 -4.37 2.40 19.51
CA PRO A 59 -4.72 0.99 19.42
C PRO A 59 -5.12 0.48 20.82
N GLU A 60 -6.23 -0.26 20.89
CA GLU A 60 -6.76 -0.87 22.11
C GLU A 60 -5.68 -1.66 22.87
N GLN A 61 -4.78 -2.29 22.11
CA GLN A 61 -3.67 -3.09 22.62
C GLN A 61 -2.67 -2.31 23.48
N VAL A 62 -2.49 -1.00 23.23
CA VAL A 62 -1.58 -0.15 24.02
C VAL A 62 -2.22 0.25 25.34
N LEU A 63 -3.56 0.32 25.42
CA LEU A 63 -4.29 0.72 26.63
C LEU A 63 -4.26 -0.36 27.73
N ASP A 64 -4.19 -1.64 27.35
CA ASP A 64 -4.24 -2.78 28.27
C ASP A 64 -2.89 -3.16 28.89
N GLU A 65 -1.76 -2.58 28.43
CA GLU A 65 -0.45 -2.88 28.98
C GLU A 65 -0.19 -2.17 30.32
N SER A 66 0.39 -2.90 31.28
CA SER A 66 0.85 -2.35 32.57
C SER A 66 1.90 -1.25 32.42
N GLY A 67 2.51 -1.11 31.23
CA GLY A 67 3.51 -0.13 30.85
C GLY A 67 3.02 0.96 29.89
N PHE A 68 1.73 1.33 29.94
CA PHE A 68 1.08 2.32 29.04
C PHE A 68 1.95 3.54 28.69
N ALA A 69 2.63 4.14 29.68
CA ALA A 69 3.45 5.33 29.46
C ALA A 69 4.61 5.11 28.48
N ASN A 70 5.28 3.95 28.54
CA ASN A 70 6.39 3.63 27.66
C ASN A 70 5.88 3.21 26.27
N ALA A 71 4.83 2.40 26.20
CA ALA A 71 4.21 1.98 24.94
C ALA A 71 3.64 3.19 24.16
N ALA A 72 2.96 4.11 24.85
CA ALA A 72 2.46 5.36 24.26
C ALA A 72 3.60 6.23 23.72
N LYS A 73 4.74 6.32 24.44
CA LYS A 73 5.92 7.06 23.96
C LYS A 73 6.46 6.50 22.65
N PHE A 74 6.59 5.18 22.53
CA PHE A 74 7.02 4.54 21.28
C PHE A 74 5.99 4.72 20.17
N TYR A 75 4.70 4.62 20.47
CA TYR A 75 3.62 4.89 19.51
C TYR A 75 3.66 6.33 18.97
N PHE A 76 3.77 7.34 19.83
CA PHE A 76 3.90 8.73 19.39
C PHE A 76 5.20 9.00 18.63
N MET A 77 6.29 8.31 19.00
CA MET A 77 7.54 8.36 18.24
C MET A 77 7.35 7.80 16.82
N PHE A 78 6.66 6.67 16.69
CA PHE A 78 6.32 6.07 15.39
C PHE A 78 5.48 7.03 14.53
N MET A 79 4.42 7.59 15.11
CA MET A 79 3.53 8.56 14.44
C MET A 79 4.29 9.81 13.98
N ARG A 80 5.29 10.27 14.72
CA ARG A 80 6.11 11.41 14.30
C ARG A 80 6.93 11.13 13.03
N PHE A 81 7.30 9.88 12.80
CA PHE A 81 8.01 9.45 11.59
C PHE A 81 7.07 9.08 10.43
N ASP A 82 5.77 9.32 10.54
CA ASP A 82 4.77 8.97 9.51
C ASP A 82 5.10 9.56 8.12
N ILE A 83 5.63 10.79 8.07
CA ILE A 83 6.09 11.40 6.81
C ILE A 83 7.21 10.56 6.15
N LEU A 84 8.16 10.07 6.93
CA LEU A 84 9.27 9.24 6.43
C LEU A 84 8.76 7.89 5.95
N TRP A 85 7.84 7.27 6.69
CA TRP A 85 7.23 5.99 6.30
C TRP A 85 6.44 6.11 4.99
N ASN A 86 5.61 7.14 4.87
CA ASN A 86 4.83 7.41 3.66
C ASN A 86 5.73 7.72 2.45
N LEU A 87 6.81 8.48 2.65
CA LEU A 87 7.78 8.74 1.59
C LEU A 87 8.50 7.46 1.16
N ASN A 88 8.81 6.55 2.09
CA ASN A 88 9.39 5.24 1.74
C ASN A 88 8.42 4.36 0.95
N LEU A 89 7.14 4.33 1.33
CA LEU A 89 6.09 3.62 0.58
C LEU A 89 5.93 4.18 -0.85
N PHE A 90 5.98 5.51 -0.99
CA PHE A 90 5.99 6.15 -2.31
C PHE A 90 7.25 5.80 -3.10
N ALA A 91 8.43 5.84 -2.47
CA ALA A 91 9.70 5.48 -3.10
C ALA A 91 9.69 4.03 -3.60
N LEU A 92 9.13 3.09 -2.84
CA LEU A 92 8.95 1.68 -3.25
C LEU A 92 8.15 1.55 -4.55
N ILE A 93 7.10 2.35 -4.73
CA ILE A 93 6.32 2.37 -5.97
C ILE A 93 7.10 3.06 -7.09
N ALA A 94 7.70 4.21 -6.81
CA ALA A 94 8.45 4.98 -7.80
C ALA A 94 9.62 4.17 -8.38
N LEU A 95 10.29 3.36 -7.57
CA LEU A 95 11.35 2.46 -8.02
C LEU A 95 10.90 1.49 -9.11
N ASN A 96 9.64 1.04 -9.11
CA ASN A 96 9.13 0.15 -10.16
C ASN A 96 9.13 0.83 -11.55
N PHE A 97 9.02 2.16 -11.62
CA PHE A 97 9.02 2.90 -12.87
C PHE A 97 10.43 3.21 -13.38
N PHE A 98 11.38 3.39 -12.46
CA PHE A 98 12.78 3.69 -12.81
C PHE A 98 13.65 2.44 -12.96
N GLU A 99 13.18 1.28 -12.50
CA GLU A 99 13.85 0.01 -12.71
C GLU A 99 13.85 -0.41 -14.18
N LYS A 100 15.01 -0.87 -14.63
CA LYS A 100 15.16 -1.44 -15.96
C LYS A 100 14.36 -2.75 -16.06
N PRO A 101 13.46 -2.92 -17.05
CA PRO A 101 12.69 -4.14 -17.18
C PRO A 101 13.58 -5.32 -17.60
N LEU A 102 13.27 -6.53 -17.09
CA LEU A 102 14.09 -7.73 -17.31
C LEU A 102 14.17 -8.17 -18.77
N TRP A 103 13.10 -7.96 -19.56
CA TRP A 103 13.13 -8.27 -21.00
C TRP A 103 14.18 -7.46 -21.74
N CYS A 104 14.50 -6.26 -21.26
CA CYS A 104 15.49 -5.41 -21.88
C CYS A 104 16.93 -5.77 -21.47
N ALA A 105 17.13 -6.59 -20.44
CA ALA A 105 18.44 -7.13 -20.09
C ALA A 105 18.86 -8.33 -20.96
N LYS A 106 17.90 -9.03 -21.58
CA LYS A 106 18.13 -10.35 -22.18
C LYS A 106 18.46 -10.32 -23.68
N TYR A 107 18.13 -9.26 -24.41
CA TYR A 107 17.97 -9.38 -25.87
C TYR A 107 18.77 -8.43 -26.77
N THR A 108 19.62 -7.50 -26.29
CA THR A 108 20.25 -6.55 -27.23
C THR A 108 21.70 -6.16 -26.95
N THR A 109 22.47 -6.03 -28.03
CA THR A 109 23.73 -5.28 -28.13
C THR A 109 23.56 -3.79 -27.85
N ASN A 110 22.33 -3.28 -28.04
CA ASN A 110 21.94 -1.90 -27.78
C ASN A 110 21.45 -1.74 -26.34
N SER A 111 21.83 -0.63 -25.69
CA SER A 111 21.33 -0.30 -24.36
C SER A 111 19.83 0.06 -24.41
N CYS A 112 19.13 -0.20 -23.32
CA CYS A 112 17.71 0.15 -23.16
C CYS A 112 17.43 1.64 -23.09
N SER A 113 18.48 2.45 -23.03
CA SER A 113 18.41 3.90 -23.17
C SER A 113 18.40 4.34 -24.64
N ASN A 114 18.59 3.42 -25.59
CA ASN A 114 18.61 3.75 -27.02
C ASN A 114 17.18 3.90 -27.55
N ARG A 115 16.78 5.17 -27.70
CA ARG A 115 15.45 5.61 -28.13
C ARG A 115 15.06 5.15 -29.53
N ASP A 116 16.03 4.97 -30.41
CA ASP A 116 15.74 4.65 -31.81
C ASP A 116 15.36 3.18 -32.00
N TYR A 117 15.62 2.34 -30.99
CA TYR A 117 15.34 0.91 -31.03
C TYR A 117 14.15 0.49 -30.17
N PHE A 118 13.87 1.20 -29.08
CA PHE A 118 12.79 0.83 -28.16
C PHE A 118 11.85 2.00 -27.84
N PHE A 119 10.54 1.77 -28.03
CA PHE A 119 9.46 2.69 -27.66
C PHE A 119 9.13 2.59 -26.17
N LEU A 120 10.07 2.93 -25.28
CA LEU A 120 9.78 3.03 -23.84
C LEU A 120 9.20 4.42 -23.49
N GLY A 121 8.48 4.49 -22.36
CA GLY A 121 8.15 5.78 -21.76
C GLY A 121 9.44 6.55 -21.51
N GLN A 122 9.46 7.85 -21.77
CA GLN A 122 10.64 8.72 -21.77
C GLN A 122 11.32 8.91 -20.39
N LEU A 123 11.13 7.97 -19.45
CA LEU A 123 11.65 7.99 -18.10
C LEU A 123 13.11 7.48 -18.09
N PRO A 124 14.00 8.13 -17.32
CA PRO A 124 15.39 7.70 -17.19
C PRO A 124 15.47 6.41 -16.35
N TYR A 125 15.93 5.32 -16.95
CA TYR A 125 16.17 4.06 -16.23
C TYR A 125 17.44 4.14 -15.39
N LEU A 126 17.36 3.63 -14.16
CA LEU A 126 18.52 3.50 -13.28
C LEU A 126 19.44 2.36 -13.75
N ALA A 127 20.74 2.54 -13.54
CA ALA A 127 21.72 1.47 -13.71
C ALA A 127 21.48 0.36 -12.68
N SER A 128 21.89 -0.87 -13.00
CA SER A 128 21.64 -2.04 -12.14
C SER A 128 22.25 -1.91 -10.74
N GLY A 129 23.43 -1.29 -10.62
CA GLY A 129 24.06 -1.00 -9.32
C GLY A 129 23.29 0.05 -8.51
N GLU A 130 22.92 1.18 -9.13
CA GLU A 130 22.13 2.24 -8.49
C GLU A 130 20.78 1.70 -8.01
N SER A 131 20.09 0.94 -8.85
CA SER A 131 18.81 0.30 -8.51
C SER A 131 18.94 -0.61 -7.29
N LEU A 132 20.00 -1.41 -7.19
CA LEU A 132 20.26 -2.27 -6.04
C LEU A 132 20.48 -1.46 -4.75
N VAL A 133 21.18 -0.33 -4.83
CA VAL A 133 21.43 0.55 -3.68
C VAL A 133 20.12 1.16 -3.18
N TYR A 134 19.30 1.76 -4.06
CA TYR A 134 18.02 2.36 -3.65
C TYR A 134 17.04 1.32 -3.11
N GLU A 135 17.00 0.14 -3.72
CA GLU A 135 16.17 -0.95 -3.24
C GLU A 135 16.63 -1.44 -1.86
N GLY A 136 17.95 -1.58 -1.64
CA GLY A 136 18.50 -1.95 -0.34
C GLY A 136 18.19 -0.91 0.75
N VAL A 137 18.30 0.38 0.43
CA VAL A 137 17.98 1.47 1.37
C VAL A 137 16.49 1.48 1.72
N THR A 138 15.61 1.40 0.71
CA THR A 138 14.16 1.39 0.94
C THR A 138 13.71 0.14 1.70
N LEU A 139 14.33 -1.02 1.43
CA LEU A 139 14.09 -2.24 2.19
C LEU A 139 14.55 -2.11 3.64
N PHE A 140 15.70 -1.52 3.91
CA PHE A 140 16.17 -1.30 5.29
C PHE A 140 15.17 -0.45 6.09
N ILE A 141 14.70 0.66 5.51
CA ILE A 141 13.67 1.51 6.13
C ILE A 141 12.37 0.71 6.33
N LEU A 142 12.01 -0.16 5.37
CA LEU A 142 10.83 -1.02 5.46
C LEU A 142 10.93 -2.07 6.57
N VAL A 143 12.11 -2.66 6.77
CA VAL A 143 12.39 -3.61 7.87
C VAL A 143 12.17 -2.90 9.20
N VAL A 144 12.75 -1.72 9.39
CA VAL A 144 12.55 -0.91 10.61
C VAL A 144 11.07 -0.61 10.80
N HIS A 145 10.39 -0.11 9.77
CA HIS A 145 8.95 0.19 9.83
C HIS A 145 8.08 -1.02 10.20
N THR A 146 8.43 -2.22 9.72
CA THR A 146 7.64 -3.44 9.95
C THR A 146 7.83 -4.01 11.35
N PHE A 147 9.05 -3.92 11.91
CA PHE A 147 9.37 -4.43 13.24
C PHE A 147 9.20 -3.39 14.36
N PHE A 148 9.11 -2.08 14.05
CA PHE A 148 8.87 -1.04 15.06
C PHE A 148 7.61 -1.27 15.91
N PRO A 149 6.47 -1.74 15.34
CA PRO A 149 5.28 -2.06 16.11
C PRO A 149 5.47 -3.10 17.21
N VAL A 150 6.47 -3.99 17.10
CA VAL A 150 6.79 -4.96 18.16
C VAL A 150 7.12 -4.24 19.49
N ALA A 151 7.69 -3.03 19.43
CA ALA A 151 8.11 -2.28 20.61
C ALA A 151 6.94 -1.67 21.41
N TYR A 152 5.79 -1.39 20.78
CA TYR A 152 4.62 -0.81 21.46
C TYR A 152 3.40 -1.73 21.52
N GLU A 153 3.27 -2.76 20.67
CA GLU A 153 2.18 -3.76 20.73
C GLU A 153 2.52 -4.98 21.60
N GLY A 154 3.82 -5.22 21.83
CA GLY A 154 4.32 -6.39 22.53
C GLY A 154 4.45 -7.64 21.64
N HIS A 155 5.44 -8.49 21.95
CA HIS A 155 5.85 -9.60 21.09
C HIS A 155 4.74 -10.62 20.80
N ARG A 156 4.05 -11.12 21.84
CA ARG A 156 3.02 -12.16 21.69
C ARG A 156 1.84 -11.70 20.83
N LEU A 157 1.46 -10.43 20.96
CA LEU A 157 0.28 -9.88 20.30
C LEU A 157 0.58 -9.54 18.84
N TYR A 158 1.76 -9.00 18.58
CA TYR A 158 2.26 -8.74 17.23
C TYR A 158 2.18 -10.00 16.34
N TRP A 159 2.71 -11.13 16.81
CA TRP A 159 2.71 -12.40 16.07
C TRP A 159 1.34 -13.09 16.00
N LYS A 160 0.37 -12.69 16.83
CA LYS A 160 -1.01 -13.19 16.75
C LYS A 160 -1.80 -12.50 15.63
N ASN A 161 -1.43 -11.27 15.27
CA ASN A 161 -2.13 -10.49 14.26
C ASN A 161 -1.79 -11.00 12.84
N PRO A 162 -2.78 -11.51 12.06
CA PRO A 162 -2.51 -12.03 10.72
C PRO A 162 -1.95 -10.97 9.77
N LEU A 163 -2.26 -9.69 9.96
CA LEU A 163 -1.75 -8.61 9.11
C LEU A 163 -0.25 -8.41 9.29
N ASN A 164 0.24 -8.45 10.53
CA ASN A 164 1.66 -8.29 10.82
C ASN A 164 2.43 -9.51 10.30
N ASN A 165 1.86 -10.71 10.47
CA ASN A 165 2.43 -11.94 9.90
C ASN A 165 2.53 -11.87 8.37
N LEU A 166 1.48 -11.42 7.67
CA LEU A 166 1.51 -11.23 6.21
C LEU A 166 2.56 -10.20 5.78
N LYS A 167 2.68 -9.07 6.48
CA LYS A 167 3.71 -8.07 6.21
C LYS A 167 5.12 -8.65 6.35
N VAL A 168 5.38 -9.43 7.41
CA VAL A 168 6.68 -10.09 7.61
C VAL A 168 6.95 -11.12 6.52
N ILE A 169 5.96 -11.91 6.10
CA ILE A 169 6.10 -12.86 4.97
C ILE A 169 6.50 -12.14 3.69
N PHE A 170 5.80 -11.06 3.32
CA PHE A 170 6.14 -10.27 2.13
C PHE A 170 7.51 -9.58 2.24
N LEU A 171 7.89 -9.13 3.44
CA LEU A 171 9.21 -8.58 3.70
C LEU A 171 10.30 -9.63 3.47
N VAL A 172 10.12 -10.86 3.96
CA VAL A 172 11.07 -11.96 3.72
C VAL A 172 11.18 -12.29 2.24
N ILE A 173 10.06 -12.33 1.51
CA ILE A 173 10.05 -12.53 0.06
C ILE A 173 10.87 -11.44 -0.66
N LEU A 174 10.71 -10.16 -0.27
CA LEU A 174 11.49 -9.05 -0.83
C LEU A 174 12.99 -9.19 -0.52
N VAL A 175 13.35 -9.56 0.71
CA VAL A 175 14.77 -9.81 1.06
C VAL A 175 15.35 -10.93 0.20
N CYS A 176 14.64 -12.04 0.04
CA CYS A 176 15.08 -13.14 -0.81
C CYS A 176 15.23 -12.73 -2.28
N ASP A 177 14.29 -11.95 -2.84
CA ASP A 177 14.35 -11.45 -4.23
C ASP A 177 15.60 -10.58 -4.44
N ILE A 178 15.90 -9.65 -3.52
CA ILE A 178 17.11 -8.81 -3.59
C ILE A 178 18.37 -9.66 -3.49
N LEU A 179 18.42 -10.64 -2.59
CA LEU A 179 19.60 -11.52 -2.46
C LEU A 179 19.84 -12.30 -3.75
N VAL A 180 18.80 -12.85 -4.36
CA VAL A 180 18.89 -13.53 -5.66
C VAL A 180 19.35 -12.57 -6.76
N TYR A 181 18.83 -11.34 -6.77
CA TYR A 181 19.24 -10.31 -7.74
C TYR A 181 20.71 -9.88 -7.55
N ALA A 182 21.17 -9.73 -6.32
CA ALA A 182 22.57 -9.41 -6.00
C ALA A 182 23.51 -10.55 -6.43
N ILE A 183 23.12 -11.81 -6.22
CA ILE A 183 23.87 -12.99 -6.69
C ILE A 183 23.92 -13.03 -8.22
N TYR A 184 22.81 -12.73 -8.91
CA TYR A 184 22.77 -12.63 -10.37
C TYR A 184 23.72 -11.56 -10.92
N LEU A 185 23.83 -10.41 -10.25
CA LEU A 185 24.74 -9.34 -10.64
C LEU A 185 26.21 -9.67 -10.33
N SER A 186 26.47 -10.61 -9.41
CA SER A 186 27.81 -11.05 -9.07
C SER A 186 28.40 -11.98 -10.14
N PRO A 187 29.73 -11.97 -10.34
CA PRO A 187 30.39 -12.76 -11.39
C PRO A 187 30.30 -14.29 -11.21
N VAL A 188 29.70 -14.79 -10.13
CA VAL A 188 29.72 -16.21 -9.72
C VAL A 188 28.32 -16.87 -9.80
N GLY A 189 27.25 -16.11 -10.03
CA GLY A 189 25.91 -16.56 -9.62
C GLY A 189 25.10 -17.36 -10.62
N LEU A 190 24.51 -16.70 -11.62
CA LEU A 190 23.42 -17.26 -12.42
C LEU A 190 23.38 -16.63 -13.81
N SER A 191 23.30 -17.44 -14.86
CA SER A 191 23.30 -16.98 -16.26
C SER A 191 21.95 -16.42 -16.74
N SER A 192 20.87 -16.56 -15.96
CA SER A 192 19.57 -15.97 -16.30
C SER A 192 18.64 -15.82 -15.10
N LEU A 193 18.00 -14.65 -14.96
CA LEU A 193 16.86 -14.43 -14.08
C LEU A 193 15.59 -14.28 -14.94
N SER A 194 14.66 -15.23 -14.86
CA SER A 194 13.46 -15.26 -15.71
C SER A 194 12.31 -14.39 -15.21
N LEU A 195 12.20 -14.19 -13.89
CA LEU A 195 11.11 -13.43 -13.26
C LEU A 195 11.61 -12.71 -12.01
N ARG A 196 11.28 -11.43 -11.88
CA ARG A 196 11.48 -10.63 -10.65
C ARG A 196 10.13 -10.40 -10.00
N ILE A 197 9.98 -10.87 -8.77
CA ILE A 197 8.71 -10.84 -8.05
C ILE A 197 8.57 -9.54 -7.24
N ALA A 198 9.70 -8.88 -6.93
CA ALA A 198 9.74 -7.66 -6.12
C ALA A 198 8.73 -6.57 -6.53
N PRO A 199 8.57 -6.20 -7.82
CA PRO A 199 7.64 -5.12 -8.19
C PRO A 199 6.19 -5.38 -7.76
N TYR A 200 5.73 -6.63 -7.84
CA TYR A 200 4.38 -7.03 -7.44
C TYR A 200 4.21 -7.02 -5.93
N VAL A 201 5.20 -7.54 -5.19
CA VAL A 201 5.16 -7.59 -3.74
C VAL A 201 5.17 -6.18 -3.14
N ARG A 202 5.89 -5.22 -3.75
CA ARG A 202 5.88 -3.81 -3.33
C ARG A 202 4.47 -3.21 -3.39
N VAL A 203 3.73 -3.46 -4.47
CA VAL A 203 2.35 -2.96 -4.62
C VAL A 203 1.44 -3.58 -3.54
N ILE A 204 1.52 -4.89 -3.34
CA ILE A 204 0.75 -5.58 -2.29
C ILE A 204 1.12 -5.03 -0.90
N PHE A 205 2.40 -4.78 -0.64
CA PHE A 205 2.87 -4.25 0.64
C PHE A 205 2.30 -2.85 0.92
N VAL A 206 2.22 -1.98 -0.07
CA VAL A 206 1.58 -0.66 0.05
C VAL A 206 0.08 -0.81 0.36
N ILE A 207 -0.61 -1.70 -0.37
CA ILE A 207 -2.04 -1.98 -0.13
C ILE A 207 -2.26 -2.42 1.32
N LEU A 208 -1.41 -3.29 1.86
CA LEU A 208 -1.50 -3.77 3.26
C LEU A 208 -1.08 -2.73 4.31
N SER A 209 -0.31 -1.72 3.92
CA SER A 209 0.20 -0.70 4.84
C SER A 209 -0.80 0.43 5.03
N VAL A 210 -1.48 0.86 3.96
CA VAL A 210 -2.45 1.96 4.01
C VAL A 210 -3.81 1.43 4.47
N ARG A 211 -4.29 1.94 5.61
CA ARG A 211 -5.60 1.52 6.20
C ARG A 211 -6.78 1.78 5.24
N GLY A 212 -6.77 2.90 4.52
CA GLY A 212 -7.80 3.23 3.53
C GLY A 212 -7.89 2.20 2.38
N LEU A 213 -6.73 1.81 1.81
CA LEU A 213 -6.68 0.81 0.74
C LEU A 213 -7.14 -0.57 1.24
N ARG A 214 -6.75 -0.97 2.45
CA ARG A 214 -7.26 -2.21 3.07
C ARG A 214 -8.77 -2.20 3.20
N GLY A 215 -9.35 -1.07 3.61
CA GLY A 215 -10.80 -0.90 3.69
C GLY A 215 -11.46 -1.10 2.32
N CYS A 216 -10.93 -0.45 1.28
CA CYS A 216 -11.40 -0.63 -0.10
C CYS A 216 -11.30 -2.09 -0.57
N MET A 217 -10.19 -2.77 -0.28
CA MET A 217 -10.01 -4.19 -0.63
C MET A 217 -10.99 -5.11 0.12
N ALA A 218 -11.26 -4.83 1.39
CA ALA A 218 -12.25 -5.58 2.17
C ALA A 218 -13.68 -5.41 1.61
N ILE A 219 -14.04 -4.19 1.19
CA ILE A 219 -15.33 -3.92 0.53
C ILE A 219 -15.41 -4.68 -0.80
N LEU A 220 -14.36 -4.62 -1.63
CA LEU A 220 -14.31 -5.33 -2.91
C LEU A 220 -14.40 -6.86 -2.72
N ALA A 221 -13.72 -7.40 -1.70
CA ALA A 221 -13.83 -8.81 -1.34
C ALA A 221 -15.24 -9.18 -0.86
N GLY A 222 -15.93 -8.31 -0.13
CA GLY A 222 -17.31 -8.53 0.28
C GLY A 222 -18.31 -8.56 -0.89
N MET A 223 -18.04 -7.82 -1.96
CA MET A 223 -18.89 -7.77 -3.15
C MET A 223 -18.60 -8.87 -4.18
N ILE A 224 -17.55 -9.68 -3.98
CA ILE A 224 -17.04 -10.61 -5.00
C ILE A 224 -18.05 -11.70 -5.37
N GLU A 225 -18.82 -12.21 -4.40
CA GLU A 225 -19.79 -13.28 -4.63
C GLU A 225 -20.92 -12.82 -5.57
N VAL A 226 -21.52 -11.67 -5.26
CA VAL A 226 -22.58 -11.08 -6.08
C VAL A 226 -22.05 -10.71 -7.47
N TYR A 227 -20.84 -10.15 -7.52
CA TYR A 227 -20.19 -9.83 -8.79
C TYR A 227 -19.97 -11.06 -9.66
N LEU A 228 -19.48 -12.17 -9.09
CA LEU A 228 -19.29 -13.43 -9.83
C LEU A 228 -20.60 -14.01 -10.33
N ASN A 229 -21.69 -13.93 -9.56
CA ASN A 229 -23.02 -14.37 -10.00
C ASN A 229 -23.52 -13.58 -11.22
N VAL A 230 -23.40 -12.25 -11.19
CA VAL A 230 -23.76 -11.38 -12.33
C VAL A 230 -22.83 -11.65 -13.52
N LEU A 231 -21.54 -11.86 -13.28
CA LEU A 231 -20.57 -12.18 -14.32
C LEU A 231 -20.91 -13.51 -15.02
N VAL A 232 -21.30 -14.55 -14.27
CA VAL A 232 -21.74 -15.84 -14.84
C VAL A 232 -22.98 -15.65 -15.71
N LEU A 233 -23.95 -14.84 -15.28
CA LEU A 233 -25.13 -14.52 -16.09
C LEU A 233 -24.75 -13.74 -17.36
N GLY A 234 -23.82 -12.79 -17.26
CA GLY A 234 -23.29 -12.04 -18.40
C GLY A 234 -22.55 -12.92 -19.40
N LEU A 235 -21.74 -13.87 -18.92
CA LEU A 235 -21.07 -14.86 -19.77
C LEU A 235 -22.07 -15.79 -20.45
N LEU A 236 -23.11 -16.24 -19.75
CA LEU A 236 -24.19 -17.04 -20.33
C LEU A 236 -24.92 -16.27 -21.44
N PHE A 237 -25.24 -15.00 -21.19
CA PHE A 237 -25.82 -14.11 -22.20
C PHE A 237 -24.93 -13.99 -23.43
N LEU A 238 -23.63 -13.73 -23.25
CA LEU A 238 -22.68 -13.64 -24.35
C LEU A 238 -22.58 -14.94 -25.15
N LEU A 239 -22.58 -16.10 -24.49
CA LEU A 239 -22.54 -17.40 -25.17
C LEU A 239 -23.78 -17.63 -26.03
N ILE A 240 -24.98 -17.35 -25.49
CA ILE A 240 -26.24 -17.51 -26.22
C ILE A 240 -26.31 -16.54 -27.40
N CYS A 241 -26.01 -15.27 -27.20
CA CYS A 241 -26.02 -14.26 -28.25
C CYS A 241 -24.98 -14.55 -29.34
N SER A 242 -23.78 -14.98 -28.96
CA SER A 242 -22.73 -15.34 -29.93
C SER A 242 -23.10 -16.57 -30.73
N TRP A 243 -23.75 -17.56 -30.11
CA TRP A 243 -24.23 -18.74 -30.82
C TRP A 243 -25.35 -18.38 -31.79
N LEU A 244 -26.32 -17.57 -31.36
CA LEU A 244 -27.40 -17.08 -32.21
C LEU A 244 -26.86 -16.27 -33.40
N ALA A 245 -25.95 -15.33 -33.15
CA ALA A 245 -25.33 -14.52 -34.19
C ALA A 245 -24.54 -15.40 -35.18
N TYR A 246 -23.79 -16.39 -34.68
CA TYR A 246 -23.05 -17.32 -35.53
C TYR A 246 -23.98 -18.11 -36.45
N VAL A 247 -25.04 -18.72 -35.91
CA VAL A 247 -26.01 -19.49 -36.70
C VAL A 247 -26.78 -18.59 -37.68
N MET A 248 -27.19 -17.39 -37.24
CA MET A 248 -27.98 -16.46 -38.05
C MET A 248 -27.21 -15.94 -39.27
N PHE A 249 -25.91 -15.70 -39.12
CA PHE A 249 -25.08 -15.10 -40.17
C PHE A 249 -24.16 -16.08 -40.88
N MET A 250 -24.21 -17.38 -40.57
CA MET A 250 -23.30 -18.42 -41.08
C MET A 250 -23.09 -18.36 -42.61
N ASP A 251 -24.18 -18.18 -43.37
CA ASP A 251 -24.15 -18.18 -44.84
C ASP A 251 -24.09 -16.77 -45.47
N THR A 252 -23.96 -15.73 -44.66
CA THR A 252 -23.91 -14.32 -45.13
C THR A 252 -22.48 -13.84 -45.38
N ILE A 253 -22.34 -12.67 -46.00
CA ILE A 253 -21.02 -12.01 -46.20
C ILE A 253 -20.36 -11.75 -44.84
N LEU A 254 -21.15 -11.34 -43.83
CA LEU A 254 -20.69 -11.14 -42.45
C LEU A 254 -20.18 -12.46 -41.82
N GLY A 255 -20.88 -13.56 -42.09
CA GLY A 255 -20.46 -14.93 -41.72
C GLY A 255 -19.08 -15.30 -42.23
N LYS A 256 -18.75 -14.90 -43.46
CA LYS A 256 -17.50 -15.28 -44.13
C LYS A 256 -16.31 -14.41 -43.74
N THR A 257 -16.54 -13.17 -43.31
CA THR A 257 -15.46 -12.21 -43.03
C THR A 257 -15.18 -12.04 -41.53
N THR A 258 -16.22 -11.94 -40.70
CA THR A 258 -16.10 -11.64 -39.26
C THR A 258 -16.60 -12.77 -38.35
N PHE A 259 -17.65 -13.51 -38.75
CA PHE A 259 -18.24 -14.60 -37.95
C PHE A 259 -17.89 -16.01 -38.47
N TYR A 260 -16.67 -16.19 -39.00
CA TYR A 260 -16.24 -17.44 -39.65
C TYR A 260 -16.09 -18.64 -38.70
N SER A 261 -16.01 -18.37 -37.39
CA SER A 261 -15.98 -19.41 -36.35
C SER A 261 -16.67 -18.90 -35.09
N PHE A 262 -17.20 -19.82 -34.27
CA PHE A 262 -17.84 -19.45 -33.01
C PHE A 262 -16.92 -18.63 -32.09
N GLY A 263 -15.62 -18.96 -32.03
CA GLY A 263 -14.65 -18.20 -31.24
C GLY A 263 -14.45 -16.76 -31.75
N ALA A 264 -14.40 -16.58 -33.07
CA ALA A 264 -14.33 -15.25 -33.68
C ALA A 264 -15.62 -14.44 -33.40
N THR A 265 -16.79 -15.06 -33.54
CA THR A 265 -18.07 -14.43 -33.22
C THR A 265 -18.16 -14.04 -31.74
N LEU A 266 -17.72 -14.91 -30.83
CA LEU A 266 -17.70 -14.63 -29.39
C LEU A 266 -16.81 -13.43 -29.05
N TYR A 267 -15.63 -13.33 -29.66
CA TYR A 267 -14.74 -12.17 -29.48
C TYR A 267 -15.41 -10.89 -30.00
N GLN A 268 -16.00 -10.91 -31.19
CA GLN A 268 -16.66 -9.74 -31.76
C GLN A 268 -17.89 -9.30 -30.96
N MET A 269 -18.68 -10.25 -30.44
CA MET A 269 -19.81 -9.99 -29.55
C MET A 269 -19.35 -9.46 -28.18
N LEU A 270 -18.21 -9.92 -27.66
CA LEU A 270 -17.62 -9.38 -26.42
C LEU A 270 -17.20 -7.92 -26.59
N VAL A 271 -16.55 -7.57 -27.71
CA VAL A 271 -16.19 -6.19 -28.02
C VAL A 271 -17.45 -5.34 -28.22
N LEU A 272 -18.47 -5.88 -28.88
CA LEU A 272 -19.76 -5.20 -29.06
C LEU A 272 -20.51 -4.99 -27.75
N PHE A 273 -20.41 -5.91 -26.80
CA PHE A 273 -20.97 -5.75 -25.47
C PHE A 273 -20.38 -4.53 -24.74
N THR A 274 -19.14 -4.16 -25.06
CA THR A 274 -18.51 -2.92 -24.60
C THR A 274 -18.73 -1.71 -25.52
N MET A 275 -19.49 -1.86 -26.60
CA MET A 275 -19.77 -0.85 -27.64
C MET A 275 -18.53 -0.29 -28.35
N ASN A 276 -17.40 -1.00 -28.29
CA ASN A 276 -16.13 -0.51 -28.85
C ASN A 276 -16.00 -0.71 -30.37
N ASN A 277 -16.84 -1.55 -30.97
CA ASN A 277 -16.87 -1.83 -32.42
C ASN A 277 -18.23 -1.53 -33.07
N ASP A 278 -19.07 -0.73 -32.41
CA ASP A 278 -20.29 -0.16 -33.00
C ASP A 278 -19.94 1.20 -33.66
N PRO A 279 -20.34 1.48 -34.92
CA PRO A 279 -21.20 0.70 -35.82
C PRO A 279 -20.48 -0.34 -36.68
N ASP A 280 -19.14 -0.38 -36.66
CA ASP A 280 -18.30 -1.07 -37.65
C ASP A 280 -18.64 -2.55 -37.84
N LEU A 281 -19.01 -3.25 -36.77
CA LEU A 281 -19.31 -4.67 -36.81
C LEU A 281 -20.51 -5.01 -37.72
N TRP A 282 -21.55 -4.17 -37.71
CA TRP A 282 -22.82 -4.48 -38.38
C TRP A 282 -22.93 -3.90 -39.79
N ILE A 283 -22.00 -3.02 -40.20
CA ILE A 283 -22.00 -2.40 -41.54
C ILE A 283 -22.11 -3.44 -42.67
N PRO A 284 -21.39 -4.58 -42.65
CA PRO A 284 -21.51 -5.58 -43.72
C PRO A 284 -22.85 -6.33 -43.74
N ALA A 285 -23.63 -6.29 -42.66
CA ALA A 285 -24.97 -6.87 -42.62
C ALA A 285 -26.08 -5.86 -42.98
N TYR A 286 -25.83 -4.57 -42.82
CA TYR A 286 -26.78 -3.50 -43.19
C TYR A 286 -26.70 -3.07 -44.66
N LYS A 287 -25.62 -3.42 -45.36
CA LYS A 287 -25.42 -3.16 -46.80
C LYS A 287 -25.97 -4.29 -47.65
#